data_AF-A0A2V7V6M2-F1
#
_entry.id   AF-A0A2V7V6M2-F1
#
_cell.length_a   1.000
_cell.length_b   1.000
_cell.length_c   1.000
_cell.angle_alpha   90.00
_cell.angle_beta   90.00
_cell.angle_gamma   90.00
#
_symmetry.space_group_name_H-M   'P 1'
#
loop_
_entity.id
_entity.type
_entity.pdbx_description
1 polymer ?
#
loop_
_entity_poly.entity_id
_entity_poly.type
_entity_poly.pdbx_seq_one_letter_code
_entity_poly.pdbx_strand_id
1 'polypeptide(L)'
;MRHVTQGVKVVGGNGDVSVADADGAVFVKTSFGLAQAERVGALTVDSANGAVRASAVKGAAEIRTSFAPVVLTNVEGSVDVRNQNGSIEVSGFTAKGPEGCHRMSLTTSFAPIRLTLPGGAGFNVSARTSFGKVQSGLPLTTTGA
;
A
#
# COMPACT_ATOMS: atom_id res chain seq x y z
N MET A 1 1.16 -22.03 14.31
CA MET A 1 0.73 -20.70 13.87
C MET A 1 0.86 -19.78 15.08
N ARG A 2 1.84 -18.88 15.10
CA ARG A 2 2.20 -18.12 16.30
C ARG A 2 1.68 -16.69 16.09
N HIS A 3 0.48 -16.41 16.62
CA HIS A 3 -0.12 -15.09 16.56
C HIS A 3 0.81 -14.08 17.23
N VAL A 4 1.30 -13.10 16.47
CA VAL A 4 2.14 -12.03 17.01
C VAL A 4 1.28 -10.81 17.28
N THR A 5 0.91 -10.64 18.54
CA THR A 5 0.09 -9.51 19.03
C THR A 5 0.94 -8.27 19.34
N GLN A 6 2.25 -8.42 19.43
CA GLN A 6 3.21 -7.32 19.64
C GLN A 6 3.67 -6.75 18.29
N GLY A 7 4.16 -5.51 18.27
CA GLY A 7 4.68 -4.92 17.05
C GLY A 7 5.86 -5.71 16.47
N VAL A 8 5.89 -5.93 15.17
CA VAL A 8 6.95 -6.67 14.47
C VAL A 8 7.84 -5.69 13.73
N LYS A 9 9.15 -5.70 14.01
CA LYS A 9 10.15 -4.92 13.27
C LYS A 9 11.10 -5.86 12.54
N VAL A 10 11.13 -5.78 11.22
CA VAL A 10 12.06 -6.54 10.38
C VAL A 10 12.95 -5.60 9.59
N VAL A 11 14.25 -5.87 9.59
CA VAL A 11 15.24 -5.14 8.81
C VAL A 11 16.00 -6.15 7.94
N GLY A 12 15.76 -6.09 6.64
CA GLY A 12 16.50 -6.82 5.62
C GLY A 12 17.39 -5.88 4.82
N GLY A 13 18.41 -6.41 4.16
CA GLY A 13 19.23 -5.66 3.20
C GLY A 13 18.96 -6.15 1.79
N ASN A 14 19.45 -7.36 1.49
CA ASN A 14 19.42 -7.93 0.14
C ASN A 14 18.50 -9.16 0.02
N GLY A 15 18.03 -9.70 1.15
CA GLY A 15 17.14 -10.86 1.19
C GLY A 15 15.68 -10.46 1.30
N ASP A 16 14.80 -11.34 0.83
CA ASP A 16 13.35 -11.17 0.94
C ASP A 16 12.92 -11.18 2.41
N VAL A 17 11.98 -10.30 2.73
CA VAL A 17 11.38 -10.17 4.05
C VAL A 17 9.91 -10.55 3.94
N SER A 18 9.49 -11.58 4.66
CA SER A 18 8.09 -11.98 4.75
C SER A 18 7.59 -11.88 6.20
N VAL A 19 6.42 -11.26 6.37
CA VAL A 19 5.69 -11.18 7.63
C VAL A 19 4.27 -11.67 7.39
N ALA A 20 3.80 -12.60 8.21
CA ALA A 20 2.43 -13.11 8.15
C ALA A 20 1.82 -13.25 9.55
N ASP A 21 0.50 -13.11 9.64
CA ASP A 21 -0.29 -13.38 10.86
C ASP A 21 0.15 -12.54 12.08
N ALA A 22 0.36 -11.25 11.83
CA ALA A 22 0.79 -10.27 12.84
C ALA A 22 -0.33 -9.25 13.10
N ASP A 23 -1.12 -9.45 14.15
CA ASP A 23 -2.22 -8.54 14.49
C ASP A 23 -1.72 -7.16 14.96
N GLY A 24 -0.47 -7.07 15.43
CA GLY A 24 0.19 -5.81 15.80
C GLY A 24 0.68 -4.97 14.62
N ALA A 25 1.25 -3.80 14.91
CA ALA A 25 1.87 -2.96 13.90
C ALA A 25 3.16 -3.60 13.36
N VAL A 26 3.32 -3.61 12.03
CA VAL A 26 4.46 -4.21 11.34
C VAL A 26 5.28 -3.11 10.68
N PHE A 27 6.57 -3.08 10.98
CA PHE A 27 7.56 -2.23 10.31
C PHE A 27 8.55 -3.11 9.56
N VAL A 28 8.65 -2.90 8.25
CA VAL A 28 9.63 -3.57 7.38
C VAL A 28 10.56 -2.53 6.79
N LYS A 29 11.87 -2.73 6.95
CA LYS A 29 12.89 -2.00 6.21
C LYS A 29 13.68 -2.96 5.34
N THR A 30 13.81 -2.66 4.05
CA THR A 30 14.61 -3.45 3.10
C THR A 30 15.33 -2.55 2.10
N SER A 31 16.39 -3.04 1.46
CA SER A 31 17.08 -2.28 0.42
C SER A 31 16.80 -2.83 -0.98
N PHE A 32 16.83 -4.15 -1.16
CA PHE A 32 16.66 -4.77 -2.48
C PHE A 32 15.71 -5.97 -2.49
N GLY A 33 15.57 -6.66 -1.36
CA GLY A 33 14.67 -7.82 -1.26
C GLY A 33 13.20 -7.43 -1.31
N LEU A 34 12.35 -8.36 -1.73
CA LEU A 34 10.89 -8.22 -1.67
C LEU A 34 10.44 -8.07 -0.22
N ALA A 35 9.66 -7.03 0.07
CA ALA A 35 8.91 -6.92 1.33
C ALA A 35 7.50 -7.48 1.11
N GLN A 36 7.20 -8.60 1.76
CA GLN A 36 5.90 -9.26 1.73
C GLN A 36 5.24 -9.21 3.12
N ALA A 37 4.01 -8.72 3.19
CA ALA A 37 3.21 -8.69 4.42
C ALA A 37 1.81 -9.26 4.17
N GLU A 38 1.34 -10.17 5.00
CA GLU A 38 0.03 -10.81 4.84
C GLU A 38 -0.71 -10.95 6.18
N ARG A 39 -2.01 -10.59 6.20
CA ARG A 39 -2.84 -10.65 7.42
C ARG A 39 -2.16 -9.93 8.59
N VAL A 40 -1.84 -8.66 8.36
CA VAL A 40 -1.14 -7.82 9.33
C VAL A 40 -2.05 -6.71 9.87
N GLY A 41 -1.69 -6.13 11.01
CA GLY A 41 -2.31 -4.94 11.58
C GLY A 41 -2.04 -3.68 10.76
N ALA A 42 -1.48 -2.65 11.39
CA ALA A 42 -0.93 -1.51 10.66
C ALA A 42 0.40 -1.89 10.00
N LEU A 43 0.69 -1.36 8.81
CA LEU A 43 1.90 -1.70 8.05
C LEU A 43 2.66 -0.44 7.66
N THR A 44 3.96 -0.42 7.96
CA THR A 44 4.91 0.57 7.47
C THR A 44 6.04 -0.14 6.74
N VAL A 45 6.28 0.19 5.47
CA VAL A 45 7.37 -0.37 4.67
C VAL A 45 8.27 0.74 4.15
N ASP A 46 9.56 0.63 4.42
CA ASP A 46 10.62 1.48 3.88
C ASP A 46 11.57 0.59 3.04
N SER A 47 11.41 0.67 1.72
CA SER A 47 12.19 -0.09 0.76
C SER A 47 13.02 0.86 -0.10
N ALA A 48 14.31 0.60 -0.34
CA ALA A 48 15.05 1.44 -1.30
C ALA A 48 14.69 1.08 -2.75
N ASN A 49 14.88 -0.19 -3.12
CA ASN A 49 14.70 -0.69 -4.48
C ASN A 49 13.82 -1.94 -4.57
N GLY A 50 13.50 -2.57 -3.45
CA GLY A 50 12.75 -3.82 -3.39
C GLY A 50 11.25 -3.62 -3.65
N ALA A 51 10.63 -4.61 -4.28
CA ALA A 51 9.18 -4.63 -4.48
C ALA A 51 8.47 -4.73 -3.14
N VAL A 52 7.24 -4.22 -3.05
CA VAL A 52 6.41 -4.34 -1.85
C VAL A 52 5.10 -4.99 -2.22
N ARG A 53 4.75 -6.06 -1.52
CA ARG A 53 3.48 -6.77 -1.64
C ARG A 53 2.83 -6.85 -0.27
N ALA A 54 1.65 -6.27 -0.11
CA ALA A 54 0.89 -6.43 1.12
C ALA A 54 -0.55 -6.87 0.85
N SER A 55 -1.05 -7.80 1.64
CA SER A 55 -2.42 -8.28 1.56
C SER A 55 -3.09 -8.39 2.93
N ALA A 56 -4.41 -8.15 2.96
CA ALA A 56 -5.23 -8.26 4.18
C ALA A 56 -4.67 -7.41 5.34
N VAL A 57 -4.42 -6.13 5.07
CA VAL A 57 -3.91 -5.17 6.05
C VAL A 57 -5.09 -4.57 6.80
N LYS A 58 -5.21 -4.89 8.09
CA LYS A 58 -6.35 -4.46 8.92
C LYS A 58 -6.27 -2.98 9.33
N GLY A 59 -5.07 -2.40 9.32
CA GLY A 59 -4.80 -1.02 9.71
C GLY A 59 -4.42 -0.10 8.55
N ALA A 60 -3.81 1.03 8.88
CA ALA A 60 -3.21 1.93 7.90
C ALA A 60 -1.98 1.28 7.24
N ALA A 61 -1.80 1.52 5.94
CA ALA A 61 -0.62 1.11 5.19
C ALA A 61 0.15 2.35 4.70
N GLU A 62 1.39 2.50 5.17
CA GLU A 62 2.34 3.51 4.72
C GLU A 62 3.52 2.83 4.02
N ILE A 63 3.74 3.14 2.74
CA ILE A 63 4.78 2.49 1.93
C ILE A 63 5.60 3.53 1.21
N ARG A 64 6.92 3.42 1.38
CA ARG A 64 7.90 4.22 0.65
C ARG A 64 8.84 3.30 -0.10
N THR A 65 8.93 3.51 -1.40
CA THR A 65 9.91 2.85 -2.27
C THR A 65 10.33 3.76 -3.41
N SER A 66 11.41 3.44 -4.11
CA SER A 66 11.92 4.30 -5.18
C SER A 66 11.83 3.67 -6.57
N PHE A 67 11.88 2.34 -6.71
CA PHE A 67 12.03 1.72 -8.04
C PHE A 67 11.05 0.60 -8.33
N ALA A 68 11.01 -0.43 -7.49
CA ALA A 68 10.17 -1.59 -7.76
C ALA A 68 8.68 -1.31 -7.50
N PRO A 69 7.78 -2.13 -8.07
CA PRO A 69 6.34 -1.93 -7.93
C PRO A 69 5.86 -2.15 -6.49
N VAL A 70 4.77 -1.47 -6.16
CA VAL A 70 4.01 -1.66 -4.92
C VAL A 70 2.65 -2.25 -5.29
N VAL A 71 2.29 -3.36 -4.65
CA VAL A 71 0.98 -4.02 -4.80
C VAL A 71 0.32 -4.16 -3.44
N LEU A 72 -0.87 -3.58 -3.29
CA LEU A 72 -1.69 -3.69 -2.09
C LEU A 72 -3.05 -4.28 -2.40
N THR A 73 -3.47 -5.24 -1.57
CA THR A 73 -4.76 -5.89 -1.71
C THR A 73 -5.47 -6.01 -0.36
N ASN A 74 -6.78 -5.77 -0.29
CA ASN A 74 -7.56 -5.93 0.95
C ASN A 74 -7.01 -5.10 2.11
N VAL A 75 -6.95 -3.79 1.92
CA VAL A 75 -6.60 -2.83 2.98
C VAL A 75 -7.89 -2.28 3.59
N GLU A 76 -8.00 -2.35 4.91
CA GLU A 76 -9.16 -1.87 5.67
C GLU A 76 -8.96 -0.42 6.18
N GLY A 77 -7.72 0.07 6.28
CA GLY A 77 -7.39 1.42 6.76
C GLY A 77 -6.96 2.42 5.66
N SER A 78 -6.38 3.55 6.07
CA SER A 78 -5.85 4.55 5.13
C SER A 78 -4.62 4.03 4.38
N VAL A 79 -4.44 4.49 3.13
CA VAL A 79 -3.29 4.10 2.29
C VAL A 79 -2.50 5.34 1.89
N ASP A 80 -1.20 5.35 2.21
CA ASP A 80 -0.22 6.32 1.71
C ASP A 80 0.92 5.55 1.03
N VAL A 81 0.99 5.65 -0.30
CA VAL A 81 2.05 5.03 -1.10
C VAL A 81 2.83 6.11 -1.83
N ARG A 82 4.11 6.18 -1.55
CA ARG A 82 5.08 6.98 -2.29
C ARG A 82 6.05 6.06 -3.02
N ASN A 83 5.98 6.13 -4.33
CA ASN A 83 6.96 5.53 -5.24
C ASN A 83 7.64 6.66 -6.03
N GLN A 84 8.82 6.41 -6.59
CA GLN A 84 9.44 7.34 -7.54
C GLN A 84 9.31 6.82 -8.97
N ASN A 85 9.74 5.58 -9.23
CA ASN A 85 9.81 5.02 -10.58
C ASN A 85 8.93 3.78 -10.79
N GLY A 86 8.42 3.16 -9.72
CA GLY A 86 7.63 1.94 -9.78
C GLY A 86 6.13 2.20 -9.87
N SER A 87 5.41 1.25 -10.46
CA SER A 87 3.95 1.29 -10.53
C SER A 87 3.34 1.06 -9.16
N ILE A 88 2.22 1.70 -8.92
CA ILE A 88 1.42 1.50 -7.70
C ILE A 88 0.12 0.81 -8.12
N GLU A 89 -0.14 -0.35 -7.55
CA GLU A 89 -1.36 -1.10 -7.75
C GLU A 89 -2.05 -1.32 -6.42
N VAL A 90 -3.30 -0.85 -6.32
CA VAL A 90 -4.11 -1.00 -5.10
C VAL A 90 -5.47 -1.57 -5.51
N SER A 91 -5.84 -2.69 -4.91
CA SER A 91 -7.09 -3.40 -5.19
C SER A 91 -7.76 -3.89 -3.91
N GLY A 92 -9.06 -4.16 -3.96
CA GLY A 92 -9.81 -4.72 -2.82
C GLY A 92 -9.74 -3.80 -1.60
N PHE A 93 -10.54 -2.75 -1.56
CA PHE A 93 -10.59 -1.87 -0.40
C PHE A 93 -11.84 -2.15 0.41
N THR A 94 -11.72 -2.45 1.70
CA THR A 94 -12.91 -2.62 2.54
C THR A 94 -13.02 -1.40 3.44
N ALA A 95 -13.90 -0.47 3.07
CA ALA A 95 -14.22 0.65 3.93
C ALA A 95 -14.97 0.12 5.16
N LYS A 96 -14.31 0.09 6.32
CA LYS A 96 -14.89 -0.39 7.57
C LYS A 96 -14.98 0.77 8.55
N GLY A 97 -16.13 1.44 8.56
CA GLY A 97 -16.42 2.50 9.52
C GLY A 97 -17.66 3.31 9.15
N PRO A 98 -18.34 3.93 10.14
CA PRO A 98 -19.48 4.81 9.92
C PRO A 98 -19.09 6.11 9.18
N GLU A 99 -17.79 6.42 9.13
CA GLU A 99 -17.22 7.54 8.40
C GLU A 99 -16.52 7.05 7.13
N GLY A 100 -17.27 7.01 6.03
CA GLY A 100 -16.83 6.57 4.70
C GLY A 100 -15.79 7.49 4.03
N CYS A 101 -14.77 7.95 4.74
CA CYS A 101 -13.72 8.84 4.23
C CYS A 101 -12.34 8.18 4.37
N HIS A 102 -12.14 7.09 3.63
CA HIS A 102 -10.83 6.43 3.58
C HIS A 102 -9.94 7.27 2.65
N ARG A 103 -8.99 8.00 3.24
CA ARG A 103 -8.01 8.78 2.50
C ARG A 103 -7.01 7.84 1.85
N MET A 104 -6.87 7.96 0.54
CA MET A 104 -5.84 7.27 -0.24
C MET A 104 -4.96 8.32 -0.90
N SER A 105 -3.65 8.28 -0.63
CA SER A 105 -2.65 9.11 -1.32
C SER A 105 -1.67 8.19 -2.03
N LEU A 106 -1.65 8.26 -3.36
CA LEU A 106 -0.78 7.45 -4.20
C LEU A 106 0.05 8.40 -5.07
N THR A 107 1.36 8.41 -4.90
CA THR A 107 2.25 9.29 -5.64
C THR A 107 3.36 8.47 -6.30
N THR A 108 3.55 8.63 -7.61
CA THR A 108 4.70 8.10 -8.35
C THR A 108 5.14 9.09 -9.41
N SER A 109 6.39 9.11 -9.87
CA SER A 109 6.81 10.09 -10.88
C SER A 109 6.73 9.55 -12.31
N PHE A 110 7.10 8.30 -12.55
CA PHE A 110 7.31 7.79 -13.91
C PHE A 110 6.44 6.59 -14.33
N ALA A 111 5.70 6.00 -13.39
CA ALA A 111 4.93 4.79 -13.64
C ALA A 111 3.42 5.02 -13.50
N PRO A 112 2.58 4.09 -14.02
CA PRO A 112 1.14 4.19 -13.83
C PRO A 112 0.72 3.88 -12.40
N ILE A 113 -0.40 4.48 -12.01
CA ILE A 113 -1.15 4.12 -10.80
C ILE A 113 -2.41 3.39 -11.27
N ARG A 114 -2.60 2.15 -10.81
CA ARG A 114 -3.81 1.35 -11.04
C ARG A 114 -4.58 1.20 -9.74
N LEU A 115 -5.85 1.62 -9.76
CA LEU A 115 -6.73 1.53 -8.60
C LEU A 115 -8.01 0.78 -8.95
N THR A 116 -8.33 -0.23 -8.15
CA THR A 116 -9.58 -0.99 -8.23
C THR A 116 -10.37 -0.79 -6.94
N LEU A 117 -11.32 0.13 -6.99
CA LEU A 117 -12.26 0.40 -5.91
C LEU A 117 -13.50 -0.50 -6.05
N PRO A 118 -14.05 -1.05 -4.96
CA PRO A 118 -15.35 -1.69 -5.01
C PRO A 118 -16.45 -0.66 -5.25
N GLY A 119 -17.48 -1.02 -6.00
CA GLY A 119 -18.66 -0.18 -6.18
C GLY A 119 -19.39 0.03 -4.85
N GLY A 120 -19.91 1.25 -4.63
CA GLY A 120 -20.81 1.56 -3.52
C GLY A 120 -20.20 2.19 -2.26
N ALA A 121 -18.90 2.49 -2.25
CA ALA A 121 -18.27 3.23 -1.14
C ALA A 121 -17.73 4.60 -1.62
N GLY A 122 -17.91 5.62 -0.78
CA GLY A 122 -17.30 6.95 -0.99
C GLY A 122 -15.81 6.87 -0.70
N PHE A 123 -14.97 7.33 -1.63
CA PHE A 123 -13.52 7.33 -1.46
C PHE A 123 -12.95 8.70 -1.81
N ASN A 124 -12.03 9.20 -0.98
CA ASN A 124 -11.24 10.38 -1.29
C ASN A 124 -9.83 9.93 -1.71
N VAL A 125 -9.64 9.85 -3.03
CA VAL A 125 -8.42 9.36 -3.66
C VAL A 125 -7.65 10.52 -4.26
N SER A 126 -6.43 10.73 -3.79
CA SER A 126 -5.44 11.59 -4.42
C SER A 126 -4.38 10.71 -5.08
N ALA A 127 -4.44 10.57 -6.40
CA ALA A 127 -3.45 9.85 -7.18
C ALA A 127 -2.71 10.84 -8.09
N ARG A 128 -1.39 10.98 -7.91
CA ARG A 128 -0.56 11.90 -8.68
C ARG A 128 0.57 11.15 -9.38
N THR A 129 0.71 11.38 -10.68
CA THR A 129 1.88 10.97 -11.45
C THR A 129 2.38 12.06 -12.39
N SER A 130 3.70 12.19 -12.52
CA SER A 130 4.32 13.27 -13.29
C SER A 130 4.44 12.92 -14.78
N PHE A 131 4.75 11.67 -15.10
CA PHE A 131 4.96 11.18 -16.47
C PHE A 131 4.17 9.89 -16.77
N GLY A 132 3.45 9.34 -15.79
CA GLY A 132 2.60 8.16 -15.94
C GLY A 132 1.14 8.49 -16.29
N LYS A 133 0.30 7.45 -16.36
CA LYS A 133 -1.16 7.57 -16.46
C LYS A 133 -1.80 7.02 -15.18
N VAL A 134 -2.84 7.69 -14.67
CA VAL A 134 -3.70 7.15 -13.62
C VAL A 134 -4.88 6.46 -14.28
N GLN A 135 -5.10 5.18 -13.98
CA GLN A 135 -6.25 4.41 -14.47
C GLN A 135 -7.10 3.94 -13.28
N SER A 136 -8.41 4.12 -13.42
CA SER A 136 -9.41 3.67 -12.43
C SER A 136 -10.49 2.85 -13.12
N GLY A 137 -10.92 1.77 -12.45
CA GLY A 137 -12.03 0.94 -12.89
C GLY A 137 -13.42 1.53 -12.64
N LEU A 138 -13.52 2.65 -11.92
CA LEU A 138 -14.76 3.39 -11.63
C LEU A 138 -14.63 4.87 -12.03
N PRO A 139 -15.73 5.58 -12.33
CA PRO A 139 -15.70 7.01 -12.64
C PRO A 139 -15.11 7.79 -11.46
N LEU A 140 -13.97 8.44 -11.70
CA LEU A 140 -13.32 9.34 -10.73
C LEU A 140 -13.65 10.78 -11.08
N THR A 141 -14.00 11.58 -10.09
CA THR A 141 -13.93 13.04 -10.20
C THR A 141 -12.47 13.45 -10.04
N THR A 142 -11.81 13.78 -11.14
CA THR A 142 -10.43 14.29 -11.13
C THR A 142 -10.44 15.80 -10.98
N THR A 143 -9.90 16.31 -9.87
CA THR A 143 -9.58 17.74 -9.72
C THR A 143 -8.08 17.90 -9.96
N GLY A 144 -7.68 18.52 -11.07
CA GLY A 144 -6.29 18.79 -11.41
C GLY A 144 -6.05 20.30 -11.51
N ALA A 145 -4.92 20.75 -10.97
CA ALA A 145 -4.31 22.05 -11.27
C ALA A 145 -3.07 21.81 -12.15
#